data_AF-X1P680-F1
#
_entry.id   AF-X1P680-F1
#
_cell.length_a   1.000
_cell.length_b   1.000
_cell.length_c   1.000
_cell.angle_alpha   90.00
_cell.angle_beta   90.00
_cell.angle_gamma   90.00
#
_symmetry.space_group_name_H-M   'P 1'
#
loop_
_entity.id
_entity.type
_entity.pdbx_description
1 polymer ?
#
loop_
_entity_poly.entity_id
_entity_poly.type
_entity_poly.pdbx_seq_one_letter_code
_entity_poly.pdbx_strand_id
1 'polypeptide(L)'
;LLPGPPHELKSMFDESACPHLQKFKTDYTARKVLKITGLTESKIETLILDLYPDDPYLRLTILSHPGQIEIHLSSHSKKSQEQADGRVQKLEINILERLKENVFSASGEELEQVVGNLLRLNKKTLAVAESCTGGLLGHRLTNVPGSSDYFLQGVVAYSNEAKINALGVSPA
;
A
#
# COMPACT_ATOMS: atom_id res chain seq x y z
N LEU A 1 16.74 -13.73 -22.84
CA LEU A 1 15.28 -13.64 -23.16
C LEU A 1 14.52 -14.01 -21.90
N LEU A 2 13.52 -13.22 -21.51
CA LEU A 2 12.67 -13.48 -20.35
C LEU A 2 11.29 -13.99 -20.80
N PRO A 3 10.60 -14.80 -19.98
CA PRO A 3 9.28 -15.34 -20.31
C PRO A 3 8.21 -14.24 -20.27
N GLY A 4 7.08 -14.47 -20.95
CA GLY A 4 5.95 -13.52 -20.97
C GLY A 4 5.13 -13.46 -19.66
N PRO A 5 4.84 -14.60 -18.99
CA PRO A 5 4.07 -14.59 -17.75
C PRO A 5 4.76 -13.79 -16.63
N PRO A 6 4.06 -12.82 -15.97
CA PRO A 6 4.70 -11.93 -15.01
C PRO A 6 5.34 -12.62 -13.80
N HIS A 7 4.77 -13.73 -13.33
CA HIS A 7 5.31 -14.45 -12.18
C HIS A 7 6.62 -15.17 -12.54
N GLU A 8 6.66 -15.87 -13.67
CA GLU A 8 7.88 -16.50 -14.20
C GLU A 8 8.96 -15.45 -14.51
N LEU A 9 8.55 -14.33 -15.12
CA LEU A 9 9.46 -13.24 -15.46
C LEU A 9 10.13 -12.68 -14.22
N LYS A 10 9.35 -12.37 -13.17
CA LYS A 10 9.88 -11.80 -11.92
C LYS A 10 10.89 -12.74 -11.27
N SER A 11 10.54 -14.02 -11.10
CA SER A 11 11.47 -15.01 -10.53
C SER A 11 12.77 -15.12 -11.34
N MET A 12 12.68 -15.26 -12.67
CA MET A 12 13.87 -15.34 -13.52
C MET A 12 14.70 -14.05 -13.51
N PHE A 13 14.04 -12.89 -13.46
CA PHE A 13 14.73 -11.62 -13.39
C PHE A 13 15.50 -11.49 -12.07
N ASP A 14 14.85 -11.76 -10.94
CA ASP A 14 15.43 -11.60 -9.61
C ASP A 14 16.56 -12.61 -9.36
N GLU A 15 16.38 -13.88 -9.76
CA GLU A 15 17.33 -14.96 -9.50
C GLU A 15 18.51 -14.99 -10.48
N SER A 16 18.30 -14.56 -11.73
CA SER A 16 19.32 -14.72 -12.79
C SER A 16 19.75 -13.40 -13.44
N ALA A 17 18.81 -12.59 -13.92
CA ALA A 17 19.17 -11.40 -14.69
C ALA A 17 19.75 -10.28 -13.81
N CYS A 18 19.13 -10.01 -12.67
CA CYS A 18 19.50 -8.94 -11.75
C CYS A 18 20.94 -9.11 -11.22
N PRO A 19 21.38 -10.29 -10.72
CA PRO A 19 22.77 -10.50 -10.30
C PRO A 19 23.80 -10.25 -11.41
N HIS A 20 23.44 -10.55 -12.67
CA HIS A 20 24.31 -10.29 -13.81
C HIS A 20 24.41 -8.79 -14.12
N LEU A 21 23.28 -8.08 -14.08
CA LEU A 21 23.18 -6.66 -14.38
C LEU A 21 23.76 -5.77 -13.28
N GLN A 22 23.79 -6.22 -12.03
CA GLN A 22 24.38 -5.47 -10.91
C GLN A 22 25.83 -5.04 -11.16
N LYS A 23 26.59 -5.80 -11.96
CA LYS A 23 27.97 -5.47 -12.35
C LYS A 23 28.07 -4.21 -13.21
N PHE A 24 26.98 -3.81 -13.86
CA PHE A 24 26.88 -2.60 -14.68
C PHE A 24 26.18 -1.46 -13.95
N LYS A 25 25.97 -1.57 -12.63
CA LYS A 25 25.33 -0.52 -11.84
C LYS A 25 26.21 0.73 -11.81
N THR A 26 25.74 1.80 -12.44
CA THR A 26 26.41 3.10 -12.46
C THR A 26 25.81 4.10 -11.46
N ASP A 27 24.53 3.93 -11.14
CA ASP A 27 23.76 4.87 -10.33
C ASP A 27 23.04 4.13 -9.19
N TYR A 28 22.68 4.91 -8.18
CA TYR A 28 21.93 4.49 -6.99
C TYR A 28 20.56 5.12 -7.02
N THR A 29 19.54 4.33 -6.73
CA THR A 29 18.15 4.80 -6.71
C THR A 29 17.53 4.43 -5.38
N ALA A 30 16.74 5.35 -4.83
CA ALA A 30 15.90 5.12 -3.68
C ALA A 30 14.44 5.39 -4.08
N ARG A 31 13.51 4.57 -3.60
CA ARG A 31 12.08 4.77 -3.81
C ARG A 31 11.31 4.49 -2.53
N LYS A 32 10.31 5.31 -2.25
CA LYS A 32 9.39 5.15 -1.13
C LYS A 32 7.97 5.44 -1.60
N VAL A 33 7.01 4.72 -1.05
CA VAL A 33 5.59 4.92 -1.32
C VAL A 33 4.87 5.09 0.00
N LEU A 34 4.28 6.27 0.19
CA LEU A 34 3.39 6.55 1.31
C LEU A 34 1.96 6.33 0.83
N LYS A 35 1.18 5.53 1.54
CA LYS A 35 -0.24 5.32 1.23
C LYS A 35 -1.11 6.01 2.27
N ILE A 36 -2.06 6.78 1.75
CA ILE A 36 -2.90 7.71 2.50
C ILE A 36 -4.36 7.37 2.28
N THR A 37 -5.16 7.50 3.33
CA THR A 37 -6.62 7.41 3.26
C THR A 37 -7.28 8.54 4.07
N GLY A 38 -8.56 8.81 3.80
CA GLY A 38 -9.34 9.82 4.50
C GLY A 38 -9.11 11.27 4.04
N LEU A 39 -8.26 11.52 3.04
CA LEU A 39 -8.06 12.83 2.42
C LEU A 39 -8.25 12.78 0.91
N THR A 40 -8.64 13.91 0.32
CA THR A 40 -8.68 14.10 -1.13
C THR A 40 -7.32 14.55 -1.66
N GLU A 41 -7.10 14.37 -2.97
CA GLU A 41 -5.86 14.75 -3.64
C GLU A 41 -5.54 16.23 -3.48
N SER A 42 -6.51 17.11 -3.77
CA SER A 42 -6.33 18.56 -3.62
C SER A 42 -5.98 18.96 -2.19
N LYS A 43 -6.52 18.25 -1.18
CA LYS A 43 -6.21 18.53 0.22
C LYS A 43 -4.77 18.12 0.56
N ILE A 44 -4.33 16.96 0.09
CA ILE A 44 -2.94 16.51 0.25
C ILE A 44 -2.00 17.50 -0.42
N GLU A 45 -2.24 17.83 -1.70
CA GLU A 45 -1.42 18.77 -2.46
C GLU A 45 -1.27 20.12 -1.76
N THR A 46 -2.37 20.66 -1.22
CA THR A 46 -2.35 21.90 -0.43
C THR A 46 -1.47 21.77 0.82
N LEU A 47 -1.51 20.62 1.51
CA LEU A 47 -0.75 20.40 2.75
C LEU A 47 0.75 20.22 2.51
N ILE A 48 1.16 19.77 1.31
CA ILE A 48 2.57 19.46 1.00
C ILE A 48 3.16 20.35 -0.12
N LEU A 49 2.47 21.42 -0.49
CA LEU A 49 2.83 22.27 -1.64
C LEU A 49 4.26 22.80 -1.58
N ASP A 50 4.72 23.22 -0.40
CA ASP A 50 6.07 23.73 -0.15
C ASP A 50 7.13 22.62 0.06
N LEU A 51 6.72 21.35 -0.01
CA LEU A 51 7.64 20.20 0.04
C LEU A 51 8.00 19.66 -1.34
N TYR A 52 7.47 20.24 -2.41
CA TYR A 52 7.89 19.88 -3.77
C TYR A 52 9.39 20.17 -3.93
N PRO A 53 10.18 19.17 -4.34
CA PRO A 53 11.63 19.30 -4.36
C PRO A 53 12.08 20.20 -5.53
N ASP A 54 12.93 21.19 -5.23
CA ASP A 54 13.73 21.91 -6.24
C ASP A 54 15.00 21.13 -6.67
N ASP A 55 15.27 19.99 -6.04
CA ASP A 55 16.42 19.11 -6.37
C ASP A 55 16.10 18.25 -7.60
N PRO A 56 16.85 18.37 -8.72
CA PRO A 56 16.61 17.58 -9.93
C PRO A 56 16.80 16.06 -9.73
N TYR A 57 17.43 15.65 -8.63
CA TYR A 57 17.66 14.25 -8.28
C TYR A 57 16.61 13.69 -7.30
N LEU A 58 15.58 14.45 -6.95
CA LEU A 58 14.49 14.03 -6.08
C LEU A 58 13.16 14.34 -6.76
N ARG A 59 12.27 13.35 -6.81
CA ARG A 59 10.93 13.52 -7.39
C ARG A 59 9.87 13.08 -6.41
N LEU A 60 8.82 13.88 -6.35
CA LEU A 60 7.57 13.60 -5.65
C LEU A 60 6.47 13.48 -6.70
N THR A 61 5.63 12.45 -6.59
CA THR A 61 4.46 12.28 -7.46
C THR A 61 3.28 11.78 -6.64
N ILE A 62 2.10 12.33 -6.87
CA ILE A 62 0.86 11.91 -6.24
C ILE A 62 0.08 11.06 -7.25
N LEU A 63 -0.39 9.89 -6.83
CA LEU A 63 -1.24 9.01 -7.63
C LEU A 63 -2.54 8.75 -6.89
N SER A 64 -3.66 9.01 -7.55
CA SER A 64 -4.99 8.82 -7.01
C SER A 64 -5.56 7.46 -7.41
N HIS A 65 -6.06 6.71 -6.43
CA HIS A 65 -6.77 5.45 -6.62
C HIS A 65 -8.12 5.51 -5.88
N PRO A 66 -9.12 4.70 -6.27
CA PRO A 66 -10.37 4.64 -5.53
C PRO A 66 -10.15 4.29 -4.05
N GLY A 67 -10.49 5.23 -3.15
CA GLY A 67 -10.40 5.05 -1.69
C GLY A 67 -9.02 5.24 -1.06
N GLN A 68 -7.97 5.48 -1.84
CA GLN A 68 -6.62 5.76 -1.33
C GLN A 68 -5.80 6.64 -2.27
N ILE A 69 -4.83 7.35 -1.71
CA ILE A 69 -3.88 8.16 -2.47
C ILE A 69 -2.47 7.69 -2.14
N GLU A 70 -1.59 7.69 -3.12
CA GLU A 70 -0.19 7.31 -2.95
C GLU A 70 0.73 8.49 -3.25
N ILE A 71 1.71 8.72 -2.38
CA ILE A 71 2.81 9.64 -2.63
C ILE A 71 4.05 8.81 -2.92
N HIS A 72 4.56 8.94 -4.15
CA HIS A 72 5.76 8.27 -4.63
C HIS A 72 6.93 9.23 -4.54
N LEU A 73 7.92 8.86 -3.72
CA LEU A 73 9.19 9.56 -3.61
C LEU A 73 10.24 8.73 -4.34
N SER A 74 11.02 9.36 -5.22
CA SER A 74 12.15 8.71 -5.86
C SER A 74 13.37 9.62 -5.88
N SER A 75 14.54 9.07 -5.61
CA SER A 75 15.81 9.78 -5.73
C SER A 75 16.83 9.00 -6.52
N HIS A 76 17.71 9.72 -7.22
CA HIS A 76 18.84 9.17 -7.95
C HIS A 76 20.15 9.78 -7.45
N SER A 77 21.20 8.99 -7.30
CA SER A 77 22.55 9.46 -6.94
C SER A 77 23.60 8.73 -7.75
N LYS A 78 24.64 9.45 -8.18
CA LYS A 78 25.85 8.87 -8.78
C LYS A 78 26.92 8.54 -7.73
N LYS A 79 26.73 8.96 -6.48
CA LYS A 79 27.77 8.93 -5.43
C LYS A 79 27.63 7.71 -4.52
N SER A 80 26.46 7.55 -3.90
CA SER A 80 26.21 6.42 -3.00
C SER A 80 24.72 6.16 -2.81
N GLN A 81 24.40 4.97 -2.30
CA GLN A 81 23.05 4.61 -1.88
C GLN A 81 22.58 5.49 -0.72
N GLU A 82 23.45 5.80 0.27
CA GLU A 82 23.04 6.60 1.42
C GLU A 82 22.60 8.01 1.03
N GLN A 83 23.20 8.59 -0.02
CA GLN A 83 22.75 9.90 -0.51
C GLN A 83 21.35 9.82 -1.13
N ALA A 84 21.06 8.78 -1.90
CA ALA A 84 19.74 8.59 -2.49
C ALA A 84 18.68 8.35 -1.39
N ASP A 85 18.98 7.48 -0.44
CA ASP A 85 18.10 7.15 0.69
C ASP A 85 17.88 8.37 1.58
N GLY A 86 18.93 9.11 1.93
CA GLY A 86 18.86 10.28 2.80
C GLY A 86 18.00 11.41 2.24
N ARG A 87 18.00 11.61 0.92
CA ARG A 87 17.09 12.57 0.25
C ARG A 87 15.63 12.17 0.40
N VAL A 88 15.32 10.90 0.14
CA VAL A 88 13.96 10.36 0.26
C VAL A 88 13.50 10.43 1.72
N GLN A 89 14.34 9.98 2.65
CA GLN A 89 14.01 9.93 4.08
C GLN A 89 13.72 11.32 4.66
N LYS A 90 14.52 12.34 4.28
CA LYS A 90 14.27 13.71 4.73
C LYS A 90 12.91 14.22 4.27
N LEU A 91 12.52 13.96 3.02
CA LEU A 91 11.24 14.38 2.48
C LEU A 91 10.08 13.57 3.08
N GLU A 92 10.27 12.27 3.27
CA GLU A 92 9.33 11.38 3.95
C GLU A 92 8.96 11.91 5.34
N ILE A 93 9.94 12.23 6.18
CA ILE A 93 9.70 12.72 7.55
C ILE A 93 8.81 13.98 7.52
N ASN A 94 9.15 14.95 6.67
CA ASN A 94 8.37 16.19 6.55
C ASN A 94 6.92 15.95 6.10
N ILE A 95 6.70 14.98 5.21
CA ILE A 95 5.35 14.62 4.75
C ILE A 95 4.57 13.90 5.85
N LEU A 96 5.20 12.95 6.55
CA LEU A 96 4.58 12.22 7.65
C LEU A 96 4.15 13.15 8.80
N GLU A 97 4.95 14.17 9.12
CA GLU A 97 4.61 15.17 10.15
C GLU A 97 3.32 15.95 9.81
N ARG A 98 3.03 16.16 8.53
CA ARG A 98 1.85 16.92 8.07
C ARG A 98 0.62 16.06 7.87
N LEU A 99 0.80 14.86 7.33
CA LEU A 99 -0.31 13.95 7.00
C LEU A 99 -0.68 13.03 8.17
N LYS A 100 0.21 12.82 9.14
CA LYS A 100 -0.03 12.16 10.43
C LYS A 100 -0.86 10.88 10.29
N GLU A 101 -2.02 10.84 10.95
CA GLU A 101 -2.96 9.73 11.04
C GLU A 101 -3.62 9.34 9.72
N ASN A 102 -3.50 10.16 8.67
CA ASN A 102 -4.00 9.80 7.35
C ASN A 102 -3.08 8.85 6.60
N VAL A 103 -1.80 8.73 7.00
CA VAL A 103 -0.85 7.80 6.41
C VAL A 103 -0.96 6.45 7.10
N PHE A 104 -1.48 5.44 6.40
CA PHE A 104 -1.60 4.09 6.95
C PHE A 104 -0.39 3.20 6.64
N SER A 105 0.43 3.57 5.65
CA SER A 105 1.61 2.81 5.28
C SER A 105 2.71 3.72 4.75
N ALA A 106 3.92 3.58 5.30
CA ALA A 106 5.14 4.19 4.76
C ALA A 106 6.02 3.17 4.02
N SER A 107 5.70 1.88 4.12
CA SER A 107 6.44 0.76 3.52
C SER A 107 5.85 0.31 2.18
N GLY A 108 4.73 0.89 1.76
CA GLY A 108 3.97 0.47 0.58
C GLY A 108 3.03 -0.72 0.82
N GLU A 109 2.93 -1.23 2.05
CA GLU A 109 1.97 -2.27 2.47
C GLU A 109 0.53 -1.89 2.09
N GLU A 110 -0.26 -2.88 1.66
CA GLU A 110 -1.68 -2.68 1.38
C GLU A 110 -2.50 -2.53 2.68
N LEU A 111 -3.66 -1.88 2.60
CA LEU A 111 -4.48 -1.56 3.77
C LEU A 111 -4.89 -2.82 4.56
N GLU A 112 -5.27 -3.90 3.88
CA GLU A 112 -5.59 -5.19 4.47
C GLU A 112 -4.42 -5.84 5.21
N GLN A 113 -3.19 -5.62 4.75
CA GLN A 113 -1.98 -6.11 5.42
C GLN A 113 -1.77 -5.35 6.73
N VAL A 114 -1.89 -4.02 6.69
CA VAL A 114 -1.78 -3.15 7.89
C VAL A 114 -2.85 -3.52 8.90
N VAL A 115 -4.11 -3.66 8.48
CA VAL A 115 -5.22 -4.07 9.37
C VAL A 115 -4.98 -5.47 9.95
N GLY A 116 -4.56 -6.44 9.13
CA GLY A 116 -4.26 -7.80 9.59
C GLY A 116 -3.13 -7.82 10.64
N ASN A 117 -2.07 -7.05 10.42
CA ASN A 117 -0.96 -6.92 11.37
C ASN A 117 -1.41 -6.30 12.69
N LEU A 118 -2.25 -5.25 12.65
CA LEU A 118 -2.82 -4.64 13.85
C LEU A 118 -3.72 -5.60 14.62
N LEU A 119 -4.56 -6.39 13.93
CA LEU A 119 -5.41 -7.40 14.57
C LEU A 119 -4.57 -8.46 15.28
N ARG A 120 -3.52 -8.99 14.63
CA ARG A 120 -2.58 -9.95 15.23
C ARG A 120 -1.90 -9.36 16.47
N LEU A 121 -1.32 -8.16 16.35
CA LEU A 121 -0.62 -7.50 17.44
C LEU A 121 -1.52 -7.32 18.68
N ASN A 122 -2.79 -7.00 18.45
CA ASN A 122 -3.77 -6.77 19.50
C ASN A 122 -4.52 -8.05 19.92
N LYS A 123 -4.17 -9.22 19.37
CA LYS A 123 -4.87 -10.51 19.60
C LYS A 123 -6.38 -10.41 19.38
N LYS A 124 -6.80 -9.68 18.35
CA LYS A 124 -8.20 -9.51 17.98
C LYS A 124 -8.54 -10.30 16.72
N THR A 125 -9.80 -10.68 16.63
CA THR A 125 -10.38 -11.35 15.47
C THR A 125 -11.41 -10.46 14.78
N LEU A 126 -11.67 -10.73 13.51
CA LEU A 126 -12.58 -10.00 12.64
C LEU A 126 -13.52 -10.98 11.92
N ALA A 127 -14.80 -10.63 11.86
CA ALA A 127 -15.78 -11.24 10.97
C ALA A 127 -16.49 -10.13 10.18
N VAL A 128 -16.95 -10.45 8.96
CA VAL A 128 -17.61 -9.46 8.09
C VAL A 128 -18.96 -9.97 7.58
N ALA A 129 -19.89 -9.04 7.37
CA ALA A 129 -21.14 -9.28 6.66
C ALA A 129 -21.24 -8.28 5.50
N GLU A 130 -21.36 -8.77 4.27
CA GLU A 130 -21.25 -7.99 3.04
C GLU A 130 -22.56 -7.99 2.25
N SER A 131 -22.94 -6.83 1.73
CA SER A 131 -24.01 -6.69 0.73
C SER A 131 -23.42 -6.15 -0.56
N CYS A 132 -23.38 -4.83 -0.77
CA CYS A 132 -22.93 -4.20 -2.02
C CYS A 132 -21.51 -4.58 -2.47
N THR A 133 -20.62 -4.92 -1.54
CA THR A 133 -19.26 -5.38 -1.86
C THR A 133 -19.19 -6.82 -2.34
N GLY A 134 -20.24 -7.62 -2.13
CA GLY A 134 -20.37 -8.97 -2.71
C GLY A 134 -19.27 -9.96 -2.35
N GLY A 135 -18.51 -9.74 -1.27
CA GLY A 135 -17.37 -10.60 -0.87
C GLY A 135 -16.00 -9.97 -1.13
N LEU A 136 -15.93 -8.77 -1.73
CA LEU A 136 -14.66 -8.09 -2.00
C LEU A 136 -13.87 -7.76 -0.72
N LEU A 137 -14.54 -7.44 0.38
CA LEU A 137 -13.84 -7.16 1.65
C LEU A 137 -13.23 -8.45 2.21
N GLY A 138 -14.01 -9.53 2.27
CA GLY A 138 -13.52 -10.85 2.65
C GLY A 138 -12.36 -11.31 1.77
N HIS A 139 -12.46 -11.14 0.45
CA HIS A 139 -11.39 -11.47 -0.50
C HIS A 139 -10.09 -10.71 -0.23
N ARG A 140 -10.16 -9.40 0.02
CA ARG A 140 -8.96 -8.61 0.38
C ARG A 140 -8.32 -9.10 1.66
N LEU A 141 -9.13 -9.36 2.70
CA LEU A 141 -8.63 -9.85 3.99
C LEU A 141 -7.96 -11.23 3.86
N THR A 142 -8.50 -12.13 3.04
CA THR A 142 -7.98 -13.50 2.86
C THR A 142 -6.85 -13.62 1.85
N ASN A 143 -6.64 -12.61 0.99
CA ASN A 143 -5.47 -12.54 0.12
C ASN A 143 -4.17 -12.25 0.87
N VAL A 144 -4.24 -11.83 2.14
CA VAL A 144 -3.07 -11.65 3.00
C VAL A 144 -2.66 -13.02 3.57
N PRO A 145 -1.43 -13.51 3.34
CA PRO A 145 -0.97 -14.77 3.92
C PRO A 145 -1.12 -14.80 5.45
N GLY A 146 -1.59 -15.95 5.96
CA GLY A 146 -1.85 -16.15 7.39
C GLY A 146 -3.09 -15.43 7.90
N SER A 147 -4.02 -15.00 7.03
CA SER A 147 -5.24 -14.30 7.45
C SER A 147 -6.12 -15.11 8.40
N SER A 148 -6.00 -16.45 8.39
CA SER A 148 -6.71 -17.36 9.30
C SER A 148 -6.47 -17.07 10.79
N ASP A 149 -5.37 -16.38 11.13
CA ASP A 149 -5.05 -16.02 12.52
C ASP A 149 -6.03 -14.98 13.09
N TYR A 150 -6.63 -14.16 12.22
CA TYR A 150 -7.49 -13.04 12.64
C TYR A 150 -8.85 -13.00 11.93
N PHE A 151 -9.00 -13.59 10.75
CA PHE A 151 -10.26 -13.55 9.99
C PHE A 151 -11.08 -14.82 10.23
N LEU A 152 -12.17 -14.70 10.97
CA LEU A 152 -12.98 -15.84 11.40
C LEU A 152 -13.96 -16.30 10.31
N GLN A 153 -14.69 -15.36 9.72
CA GLN A 153 -15.74 -15.67 8.76
C GLN A 153 -16.18 -14.43 7.98
N GLY A 154 -16.75 -14.66 6.81
CA GLY A 154 -17.46 -13.68 6.01
C GLY A 154 -18.83 -14.21 5.59
N VAL A 155 -19.87 -13.38 5.66
CA VAL A 155 -21.22 -13.70 5.17
C VAL A 155 -21.59 -12.72 4.07
N VAL A 156 -21.92 -13.20 2.87
CA VAL A 156 -22.48 -12.34 1.82
C VAL A 156 -24.00 -12.42 1.88
N ALA A 157 -24.64 -11.38 2.40
CA ALA A 157 -26.09 -11.27 2.59
C ALA A 157 -26.65 -10.17 1.67
N TYR A 158 -26.78 -10.47 0.37
CA TYR A 158 -27.16 -9.47 -0.64
C TYR A 158 -28.65 -9.10 -0.62
N SER A 159 -29.55 -10.10 -0.50
CA SER A 159 -30.99 -9.85 -0.43
C SER A 159 -31.47 -9.51 1.00
N ASN A 160 -32.66 -8.95 1.12
CA ASN A 160 -33.27 -8.70 2.43
C ASN A 160 -33.54 -10.01 3.18
N GLU A 161 -34.02 -11.04 2.48
CA GLU A 161 -34.24 -12.37 3.05
C GLU A 161 -32.93 -12.97 3.59
N ALA A 162 -31.82 -12.83 2.86
CA ALA A 162 -30.51 -13.29 3.32
C ALA A 162 -30.05 -12.55 4.58
N LYS A 163 -30.26 -11.22 4.65
CA LYS A 163 -29.95 -10.41 5.83
C LYS A 163 -30.77 -10.83 7.05
N ILE A 164 -32.06 -11.09 6.86
CA ILE A 164 -32.96 -11.52 7.95
C ILE A 164 -32.59 -12.93 8.40
N ASN A 165 -32.52 -13.90 7.48
CA ASN A 165 -32.35 -15.31 7.81
C ASN A 165 -30.95 -15.65 8.34
N ALA A 166 -29.90 -15.07 7.74
CA ALA A 166 -28.52 -15.41 8.10
C ALA A 166 -27.92 -14.53 9.20
N LEU A 167 -28.38 -13.27 9.32
CA LEU A 167 -27.77 -12.27 10.21
C LEU A 167 -28.75 -11.70 11.24
N GLY A 168 -30.05 -12.05 11.18
CA GLY A 168 -31.05 -11.55 12.12
C GLY A 168 -31.34 -10.05 11.97
N VAL A 169 -31.10 -9.47 10.79
CA VAL A 169 -31.42 -8.06 10.53
C VAL A 169 -32.93 -7.85 10.63
N SER A 170 -33.37 -6.85 11.40
CA SER A 170 -34.80 -6.51 11.50
C SER A 170 -35.38 -6.13 10.14
N PRO A 171 -36.58 -6.62 9.79
CA PRO A 171 -37.32 -6.10 8.64
C PRO A 171 -37.56 -4.60 8.78
N ALA A 172 -37.49 -3.89 7.65
CA ALA A 172 -37.82 -2.47 7.57
C ALA A 172 -39.34 -2.25 7.56
#